data_AF-E4MCN9-F1
#
_entry.id   AF-E4MCN9-F1
#
_cell.length_a   1.000
_cell.length_b   1.000
_cell.length_c   1.000
_cell.angle_alpha   90.00
_cell.angle_beta   90.00
_cell.angle_gamma   90.00
#
_symmetry.space_group_name_H-M   'P 1'
#
loop_
_entity.id
_entity.type
_entity.pdbx_description
1 polymer ?
#
loop_
_entity_poly.entity_id
_entity_poly.type
_entity_poly.pdbx_seq_one_letter_code
_entity_poly.pdbx_strand_id
1 'polypeptide(L)'
;MKHYLLSLLLLLFSGTSYAQLVAWNFGPATRGDEKTSVSTFADPCMEASELSRGPGVRPQRATYSFAGLWPGCNSMLGAVRQGAFYEFSLKARKGCLFSLKRLALVLRVQPDGPKAYILTYSTDGEHFIDIGAPVRVGSTGNDGKLQKPIDLSAVPELQNVPAKKTITFRLYAWGSKEGSENTAFRIGKSTADRPALTVQGTAWKK
;
A
#
# COMPACT_ATOMS: atom_id res chain seq x y z
N MET A 1 48.33 14.33 -39.39
CA MET A 1 47.69 13.48 -38.36
C MET A 1 46.36 14.13 -38.01
N LYS A 2 45.23 13.47 -38.33
CA LYS A 2 43.88 13.99 -38.06
C LYS A 2 43.45 13.54 -36.67
N HIS A 3 43.22 14.48 -35.76
CA HIS A 3 42.61 14.22 -34.46
C HIS A 3 41.09 14.14 -34.62
N TYR A 4 40.49 12.99 -34.28
CA TYR A 4 39.04 12.86 -34.16
C TYR A 4 38.64 13.13 -32.71
N LEU A 5 37.80 14.14 -32.51
CA LEU A 5 37.17 14.46 -31.23
C LEU A 5 35.94 13.55 -31.08
N LEU A 6 35.94 12.66 -30.08
CA LEU A 6 34.79 11.79 -29.78
C LEU A 6 33.88 12.51 -28.78
N SER A 7 32.72 12.98 -29.24
CA SER A 7 31.68 13.59 -28.40
C SER A 7 30.81 12.51 -27.76
N LEU A 8 30.87 12.36 -26.43
CA LEU A 8 30.01 11.46 -25.68
C LEU A 8 28.71 12.19 -25.30
N LEU A 9 27.59 11.82 -25.93
CA LEU A 9 26.26 12.37 -25.62
C LEU A 9 25.64 11.57 -24.45
N LEU A 10 25.59 12.18 -23.26
CA LEU A 10 24.96 11.59 -22.08
C LEU A 10 23.44 11.87 -22.11
N LEU A 11 22.64 10.89 -22.53
CA LEU A 11 21.17 10.95 -22.43
C LEU A 11 20.75 10.80 -20.96
N LEU A 12 20.48 11.92 -20.30
CA LEU A 12 19.84 11.94 -18.98
C LEU A 12 18.37 11.53 -19.15
N PHE A 13 18.07 10.26 -18.92
CA PHE A 13 16.70 9.83 -18.66
C PHE A 13 16.28 10.36 -17.29
N SER A 14 15.63 11.53 -17.27
CA SER A 14 14.94 12.06 -16.09
C SER A 14 13.68 11.25 -15.83
N GLY A 15 13.83 10.01 -15.36
CA GLY A 15 12.73 9.33 -14.70
C GLY A 15 12.37 10.15 -13.46
N THR A 16 11.16 10.73 -13.41
CA THR A 16 10.64 11.32 -12.17
C THR A 16 10.59 10.22 -11.11
N SER A 17 11.58 10.20 -10.21
CA SER A 17 11.46 9.46 -8.95
C SER A 17 10.53 10.27 -8.05
N TYR A 18 9.61 9.60 -7.38
CA TYR A 18 8.69 10.25 -6.46
C TYR A 18 9.18 9.96 -5.06
N ALA A 19 9.24 11.00 -4.23
CA ALA A 19 9.70 10.84 -2.87
C ALA A 19 8.75 9.90 -2.12
N GLN A 20 9.35 8.93 -1.42
CA GLN A 20 8.61 8.08 -0.51
C GLN A 20 8.16 8.93 0.67
N LEU A 21 6.88 8.86 1.01
CA LEU A 21 6.31 9.58 2.16
C LEU A 21 6.23 8.67 3.38
N VAL A 22 5.73 7.45 3.19
CA VAL A 22 5.61 6.42 4.23
C VAL A 22 5.80 5.05 3.57
N ALA A 23 6.46 4.12 4.26
CA ALA A 23 6.62 2.75 3.76
C ALA A 23 6.72 1.70 4.87
N TRP A 24 6.41 0.46 4.48
CA TRP A 24 6.57 -0.75 5.28
C TRP A 24 7.48 -1.74 4.55
N ASN A 25 8.69 -1.91 5.09
CA ASN A 25 9.67 -2.90 4.65
C ASN A 25 9.85 -3.97 5.74
N PHE A 26 9.18 -5.10 5.58
CA PHE A 26 9.14 -6.16 6.58
C PHE A 26 10.42 -7.00 6.53
N GLY A 27 11.16 -7.05 7.64
CA GLY A 27 12.42 -7.79 7.76
C GLY A 27 12.25 -9.25 8.22
N PRO A 28 13.37 -9.96 8.45
CA PRO A 28 13.36 -11.35 8.93
C PRO A 28 12.68 -11.54 10.29
N ALA A 29 12.72 -10.52 11.14
CA ALA A 29 12.08 -10.54 12.45
C ALA A 29 10.55 -10.36 12.38
N THR A 30 10.02 -9.85 11.26
CA THR A 30 8.58 -9.75 11.04
C THR A 30 8.01 -11.16 10.86
N ARG A 31 7.12 -11.56 11.76
CA ARG A 31 6.40 -12.84 11.74
C ARG A 31 5.19 -12.80 10.81
N GLY A 32 4.61 -11.63 10.61
CA GLY A 32 3.47 -11.34 9.75
C GLY A 32 2.10 -11.53 10.39
N ASP A 33 2.04 -12.05 11.62
CA ASP A 33 0.85 -12.17 12.46
C ASP A 33 0.77 -11.09 13.56
N GLU A 34 1.59 -10.05 13.49
CA GLU A 34 1.55 -8.92 14.43
C GLU A 34 0.17 -8.26 14.41
N LYS A 35 -0.29 -7.76 15.57
CA LYS A 35 -1.58 -7.05 15.68
C LYS A 35 -1.62 -5.85 14.74
N THR A 36 -0.56 -5.06 14.77
CA THR A 36 -0.34 -3.88 13.93
C THR A 36 1.12 -3.82 13.48
N SER A 37 1.42 -2.98 12.50
CA SER A 37 2.79 -2.71 12.05
C SER A 37 3.00 -1.23 11.81
N VAL A 38 3.93 -0.62 12.54
CA VAL A 38 4.35 0.77 12.30
C VAL A 38 5.23 0.84 11.05
N SER A 39 5.06 1.89 10.26
CA SER A 39 5.87 2.16 9.06
C SER A 39 7.35 2.19 9.40
N THR A 40 8.16 1.48 8.62
CA THR A 40 9.62 1.44 8.77
C THR A 40 10.30 2.68 8.22
N PHE A 41 9.56 3.49 7.46
CA PHE A 41 10.01 4.79 6.97
C PHE A 41 8.85 5.78 7.02
N ALA A 42 9.16 7.01 7.42
CA ALA A 42 8.31 8.18 7.25
C ALA A 42 9.18 9.40 6.90
N ASP A 43 8.73 10.18 5.94
CA ASP A 43 9.31 11.47 5.60
C ASP A 43 9.31 12.41 6.83
N PRO A 44 10.30 13.30 7.01
CA PRO A 44 10.35 14.19 8.17
C PRO A 44 9.11 15.07 8.37
N CYS A 45 8.33 15.35 7.32
CA CYS A 45 7.07 16.09 7.41
C CYS A 45 5.85 15.20 7.68
N MET A 46 6.02 13.88 7.70
CA MET A 46 4.95 12.90 7.96
C MET A 46 5.07 12.31 9.38
N GLU A 47 3.91 12.01 9.97
CA GLU A 47 3.84 11.12 11.14
C GLU A 47 4.07 9.67 10.70
N ALA A 48 4.62 8.84 11.59
CA ALA A 48 4.69 7.40 11.35
C ALA A 48 3.25 6.84 11.27
N SER A 49 3.04 5.89 10.36
CA SER A 49 1.72 5.31 10.11
C SER A 49 1.65 3.90 10.64
N GLU A 50 0.50 3.51 11.20
CA GLU A 50 0.25 2.14 11.64
C GLU A 50 -0.63 1.41 10.62
N LEU A 51 -0.20 0.22 10.22
CA LEU A 51 -0.94 -0.71 9.38
C LEU A 51 -1.64 -1.74 10.27
N SER A 52 -2.93 -1.93 10.05
CA SER A 52 -3.78 -2.86 10.80
C SER A 52 -4.66 -3.71 9.88
N ARG A 53 -5.31 -4.72 10.47
CA ARG A 53 -6.34 -5.54 9.85
C ARG A 53 -7.71 -5.08 10.32
N GLY A 54 -8.68 -5.08 9.42
CA GLY A 54 -10.08 -4.99 9.80
C GLY A 54 -10.53 -6.24 10.57
N PRO A 55 -11.65 -6.14 11.31
CA PRO A 55 -12.10 -7.18 12.24
C PRO A 55 -12.42 -8.53 11.56
N GLY A 56 -12.72 -8.53 10.26
CA GLY A 56 -12.99 -9.76 9.50
C GLY A 56 -11.74 -10.50 9.05
N VAL A 57 -10.55 -9.93 9.20
CA VAL A 57 -9.30 -10.54 8.72
C VAL A 57 -8.52 -11.15 9.87
N ARG A 58 -8.42 -12.47 9.89
CA ARG A 58 -7.65 -13.19 10.91
C ARG A 58 -6.15 -13.12 10.62
N PRO A 59 -5.28 -12.80 11.60
CA PRO A 59 -3.84 -12.80 11.38
C PRO A 59 -3.29 -14.16 10.92
N GLN A 60 -2.24 -14.15 10.10
CA GLN A 60 -1.53 -15.36 9.66
C GLN A 60 -0.02 -15.17 9.74
N ARG A 61 0.71 -16.18 10.18
CA ARG A 61 2.17 -16.18 10.09
C ARG A 61 2.63 -16.23 8.63
N ALA A 62 3.49 -15.29 8.28
CA ALA A 62 4.13 -15.15 6.98
C ALA A 62 5.25 -14.13 7.11
N THR A 63 6.49 -14.60 7.21
CA THR A 63 7.64 -13.72 7.37
C THR A 63 7.78 -12.72 6.22
N TYR A 64 8.40 -11.57 6.50
CA TYR A 64 8.58 -10.48 5.53
C TYR A 64 7.27 -9.93 4.93
N SER A 65 6.15 -10.13 5.61
CA SER A 65 4.82 -9.71 5.16
C SER A 65 4.00 -9.23 6.35
N PHE A 66 2.95 -8.45 6.09
CA PHE A 66 1.81 -8.33 7.00
C PHE A 66 0.64 -9.11 6.40
N ALA A 67 0.20 -10.16 7.08
CA ALA A 67 -0.57 -11.23 6.44
C ALA A 67 -1.86 -11.56 7.17
N GLY A 68 -2.91 -11.85 6.40
CA GLY A 68 -4.21 -12.23 6.95
C GLY A 68 -4.87 -13.33 6.15
N LEU A 69 -5.70 -14.13 6.82
CA LEU A 69 -6.64 -15.05 6.21
C LEU A 69 -7.94 -14.30 5.97
N TRP A 70 -8.35 -14.26 4.71
CA TRP A 70 -9.57 -13.56 4.31
C TRP A 70 -10.80 -14.45 4.51
N PRO A 71 -11.91 -13.87 5.00
CA PRO A 71 -13.14 -14.63 5.13
C PRO A 71 -13.76 -14.88 3.74
N GLY A 72 -14.64 -15.88 3.66
CA GLY A 72 -15.45 -16.12 2.47
C GLY A 72 -16.33 -14.92 2.17
N CYS A 73 -16.01 -14.18 1.11
CA CYS A 73 -16.79 -13.05 0.64
C CYS A 73 -16.56 -12.87 -0.85
N ASN A 74 -17.63 -12.77 -1.65
CA ASN A 74 -17.53 -12.77 -3.12
C ASN A 74 -17.77 -11.39 -3.76
N SER A 75 -17.92 -10.34 -2.95
CA SER A 75 -18.16 -8.97 -3.42
C SER A 75 -17.54 -7.92 -2.52
N MET A 76 -17.35 -6.71 -3.05
CA MET A 76 -16.95 -5.53 -2.27
C MET A 76 -17.89 -5.28 -1.08
N LEU A 77 -19.21 -5.32 -1.32
CA LEU A 77 -20.21 -5.16 -0.25
C LEU A 77 -20.05 -6.23 0.84
N GLY A 78 -19.74 -7.46 0.47
CA GLY A 78 -19.43 -8.53 1.42
C GLY A 78 -18.19 -8.23 2.25
N ALA A 79 -17.11 -7.75 1.63
CA ALA A 79 -15.90 -7.35 2.33
C ALA A 79 -16.14 -6.18 3.29
N VAL A 80 -16.95 -5.19 2.90
CA VAL A 80 -17.35 -4.07 3.77
C VAL A 80 -18.11 -4.58 4.99
N ARG A 81 -19.17 -5.38 4.78
CA ARG A 81 -20.00 -5.92 5.88
C ARG A 81 -19.20 -6.75 6.88
N GLN A 82 -18.23 -7.52 6.39
CA GLN A 82 -17.39 -8.36 7.24
C GLN A 82 -16.19 -7.62 7.84
N GLY A 83 -15.91 -6.38 7.42
CA GLY A 83 -14.70 -5.66 7.82
C GLY A 83 -13.42 -6.33 7.31
N ALA A 84 -13.44 -6.85 6.07
CA ALA A 84 -12.34 -7.56 5.44
C ALA A 84 -11.41 -6.59 4.66
N PHE A 85 -10.55 -5.89 5.39
CA PHE A 85 -9.62 -4.92 4.83
C PHE A 85 -8.27 -4.88 5.56
N TYR A 86 -7.28 -4.27 4.91
CA TYR A 86 -6.15 -3.64 5.60
C TYR A 86 -6.41 -2.14 5.75
N GLU A 87 -5.95 -1.52 6.84
CA GLU A 87 -6.13 -0.08 7.10
C GLU A 87 -4.83 0.57 7.54
N PHE A 88 -4.61 1.81 7.11
CA PHE A 88 -3.58 2.70 7.65
C PHE A 88 -4.00 4.16 7.44
N SER A 89 -3.37 5.08 8.18
CA SER A 89 -3.68 6.50 8.08
C SER A 89 -2.44 7.35 7.87
N LEU A 90 -2.57 8.43 7.11
CA LEU A 90 -1.52 9.41 6.84
C LEU A 90 -1.87 10.76 7.45
N LYS A 91 -0.87 11.38 8.07
CA LYS A 91 -0.99 12.70 8.67
C LYS A 91 0.35 13.44 8.59
N ALA A 92 0.29 14.71 8.25
CA ALA A 92 1.45 15.59 8.30
C ALA A 92 1.73 16.04 9.73
N ARG A 93 3.01 16.22 10.07
CA ARG A 93 3.42 16.88 11.31
C ARG A 93 2.99 18.34 11.30
N LYS A 94 2.86 18.93 12.50
CA LYS A 94 2.53 20.35 12.68
C LYS A 94 3.46 21.22 11.82
N GLY A 95 2.87 22.12 11.04
CA GLY A 95 3.61 23.02 10.14
C GLY A 95 3.94 22.42 8.77
N CYS A 96 3.54 21.19 8.46
CA CYS A 96 3.71 20.59 7.13
C CYS A 96 2.38 20.42 6.37
N LEU A 97 2.50 20.20 5.05
CA LEU A 97 1.49 19.58 4.20
C LEU A 97 2.06 18.41 3.42
N PHE A 98 1.19 17.64 2.77
CA PHE A 98 1.57 16.67 1.77
C PHE A 98 0.58 16.59 0.59
N SER A 99 1.07 16.08 -0.53
CA SER A 99 0.28 15.73 -1.72
C SER A 99 0.62 14.31 -2.12
N LEU A 100 -0.39 13.47 -2.33
CA LEU A 100 -0.20 12.07 -2.70
C LEU A 100 -0.15 11.89 -4.20
N LYS A 101 0.80 11.09 -4.68
CA LYS A 101 0.88 10.76 -6.10
C LYS A 101 0.48 9.32 -6.39
N ARG A 102 1.00 8.36 -5.63
CA ARG A 102 0.66 6.96 -5.86
C ARG A 102 0.88 6.09 -4.64
N LEU A 103 0.25 4.93 -4.66
CA LEU A 103 0.46 3.85 -3.71
C LEU A 103 0.91 2.60 -4.45
N ALA A 104 1.99 1.97 -4.00
CA ALA A 104 2.47 0.71 -4.56
C ALA A 104 2.45 -0.40 -3.50
N LEU A 105 2.02 -1.58 -3.94
CA LEU A 105 1.81 -2.78 -3.12
C LEU A 105 2.52 -3.96 -3.74
N VAL A 106 3.20 -4.74 -2.91
CA VAL A 106 3.57 -6.12 -3.22
C VAL A 106 2.55 -7.02 -2.56
N LEU A 107 1.84 -7.82 -3.35
CA LEU A 107 0.86 -8.77 -2.83
C LEU A 107 1.36 -10.20 -2.96
N ARG A 108 1.12 -11.01 -1.93
CA ARG A 108 1.31 -12.45 -1.96
C ARG A 108 0.02 -13.14 -1.55
N VAL A 109 -0.66 -13.73 -2.54
CA VAL A 109 -2.02 -14.24 -2.38
C VAL A 109 -2.03 -15.75 -2.62
N GLN A 110 -2.71 -16.48 -1.75
CA GLN A 110 -2.87 -17.92 -1.89
C GLN A 110 -3.93 -18.30 -2.93
N PRO A 111 -3.90 -19.54 -3.46
CA PRO A 111 -4.85 -20.03 -4.46
C PRO A 111 -6.33 -19.84 -4.14
N ASP A 112 -6.73 -19.89 -2.88
CA ASP A 112 -8.13 -19.68 -2.46
C ASP A 112 -8.38 -18.30 -1.85
N GLY A 113 -7.35 -17.43 -1.81
CA GLY A 113 -7.47 -16.06 -1.32
C GLY A 113 -8.20 -15.12 -2.29
N PRO A 114 -8.38 -13.85 -1.89
CA PRO A 114 -9.07 -12.82 -2.66
C PRO A 114 -8.64 -12.73 -4.13
N LYS A 115 -9.62 -12.54 -5.01
CA LYS A 115 -9.45 -12.39 -6.47
C LYS A 115 -9.56 -10.96 -6.96
N ALA A 116 -10.03 -10.06 -6.10
CA ALA A 116 -10.11 -8.65 -6.40
C ALA A 116 -9.84 -7.82 -5.14
N TYR A 117 -9.34 -6.60 -5.35
CA TYR A 117 -9.21 -5.61 -4.30
C TYR A 117 -9.52 -4.21 -4.83
N ILE A 118 -9.82 -3.29 -3.92
CA ILE A 118 -9.92 -1.86 -4.21
C ILE A 118 -9.34 -1.06 -3.03
N LEU A 119 -8.68 0.04 -3.34
CA LEU A 119 -8.25 1.01 -2.35
C LEU A 119 -9.37 2.04 -2.18
N THR A 120 -9.66 2.39 -0.94
CA THR A 120 -10.60 3.43 -0.57
C THR A 120 -9.90 4.42 0.35
N TYR A 121 -10.38 5.66 0.40
CA TYR A 121 -9.91 6.68 1.34
C TYR A 121 -11.06 7.32 2.09
N SER A 122 -10.74 7.92 3.23
CA SER A 122 -11.64 8.71 4.05
C SER A 122 -10.91 9.91 4.63
N THR A 123 -11.58 11.05 4.71
CA THR A 123 -11.08 12.27 5.37
C THR A 123 -11.69 12.51 6.75
N ASP A 124 -12.66 11.68 7.15
CA ASP A 124 -13.39 11.77 8.42
C ASP A 124 -13.28 10.49 9.27
N GLY A 125 -12.76 9.40 8.70
CA GLY A 125 -12.62 8.09 9.35
C GLY A 125 -13.89 7.23 9.28
N GLU A 126 -14.98 7.73 8.72
CA GLU A 126 -16.29 7.08 8.72
C GLU A 126 -16.76 6.76 7.29
N HIS A 127 -16.69 7.74 6.39
CA HIS A 127 -17.14 7.61 5.01
C HIS A 127 -15.95 7.31 4.11
N PHE A 128 -16.00 6.17 3.42
CA PHE A 128 -14.93 5.71 2.53
C PHE A 128 -15.35 5.83 1.07
N ILE A 129 -14.48 6.44 0.27
CA ILE A 129 -14.66 6.68 -1.16
C ILE A 129 -13.68 5.78 -1.94
N ASP A 130 -14.20 5.12 -2.96
CA ASP A 130 -13.42 4.26 -3.85
C ASP A 130 -12.39 5.05 -4.67
N ILE A 131 -11.17 4.52 -4.78
CA ILE A 131 -10.13 5.06 -5.65
C ILE A 131 -10.04 4.20 -6.89
N GLY A 132 -10.53 4.74 -8.01
CA GLY A 132 -10.54 4.06 -9.29
C GLY A 132 -11.52 2.88 -9.32
N ALA A 133 -11.11 1.79 -9.97
CA ALA A 133 -11.92 0.58 -10.13
C ALA A 133 -11.25 -0.63 -9.46
N PRO A 134 -12.02 -1.68 -9.12
CA PRO A 134 -11.46 -2.93 -8.59
C PRO A 134 -10.36 -3.52 -9.47
N VAL A 135 -9.27 -3.94 -8.84
CA VAL A 135 -8.15 -4.61 -9.50
C VAL A 135 -8.29 -6.11 -9.35
N ARG A 136 -8.19 -6.86 -10.45
CA ARG A 136 -8.14 -8.32 -10.41
C ARG A 136 -6.75 -8.80 -9.97
N VAL A 137 -6.73 -9.71 -9.01
CA VAL A 137 -5.52 -10.35 -8.49
C VAL A 137 -5.15 -11.53 -9.40
N GLY A 138 -4.00 -11.44 -10.05
CA GLY A 138 -3.38 -12.57 -10.75
C GLY A 138 -2.55 -13.45 -9.81
N SER A 139 -1.95 -14.51 -10.34
CA SER A 139 -0.97 -15.31 -9.59
C SER A 139 0.21 -14.44 -9.15
N THR A 140 0.60 -14.57 -7.88
CA THR A 140 1.67 -13.75 -7.27
C THR A 140 2.95 -14.52 -6.95
N GLY A 141 2.92 -15.85 -6.93
CA GLY A 141 4.04 -16.69 -6.47
C GLY A 141 4.41 -16.49 -4.99
N ASN A 142 5.47 -17.18 -4.53
CA ASN A 142 5.89 -17.20 -3.12
C ASN A 142 6.62 -15.92 -2.65
N ASP A 143 7.24 -15.19 -3.57
CA ASP A 143 7.93 -13.93 -3.29
C ASP A 143 7.01 -12.71 -3.38
N GLY A 144 5.72 -12.95 -3.67
CA GLY A 144 4.77 -11.90 -3.96
C GLY A 144 5.07 -11.17 -5.28
N LYS A 145 4.11 -10.39 -5.72
CA LYS A 145 4.17 -9.66 -6.98
C LYS A 145 3.85 -8.19 -6.75
N LEU A 146 4.71 -7.32 -7.28
CA LEU A 146 4.43 -5.90 -7.36
C LEU A 146 3.18 -5.69 -8.22
N GLN A 147 2.17 -5.03 -7.67
CA GLN A 147 0.97 -4.65 -8.38
C GLN A 147 1.22 -3.37 -9.17
N LYS A 148 0.39 -3.10 -10.19
CA LYS A 148 0.38 -1.79 -10.84
C LYS A 148 0.12 -0.73 -9.77
N PRO A 149 0.97 0.30 -9.63
CA PRO A 149 0.74 1.36 -8.66
C PRO A 149 -0.61 2.05 -8.89
N ILE A 150 -1.29 2.37 -7.79
CA ILE A 150 -2.56 3.09 -7.80
C ILE A 150 -2.25 4.57 -7.86
N ASP A 151 -2.78 5.27 -8.87
CA ASP A 151 -2.63 6.72 -9.00
C ASP A 151 -3.55 7.44 -8.02
N LEU A 152 -2.99 8.37 -7.28
CA LEU A 152 -3.66 9.22 -6.28
C LEU A 152 -3.65 10.69 -6.69
N SER A 153 -2.89 11.05 -7.73
CA SER A 153 -2.69 12.45 -8.12
C SER A 153 -3.93 13.11 -8.69
N ALA A 154 -4.86 12.32 -9.21
CA ALA A 154 -6.14 12.80 -9.73
C ALA A 154 -7.21 13.01 -8.63
N VAL A 155 -6.96 12.64 -7.37
CA VAL A 155 -7.92 12.79 -6.27
C VAL A 155 -7.66 14.13 -5.55
N PRO A 156 -8.51 15.16 -5.70
CA PRO A 156 -8.24 16.51 -5.20
C PRO A 156 -8.06 16.58 -3.68
N GLU A 157 -8.83 15.79 -2.92
CA GLU A 157 -8.78 15.79 -1.45
C GLU A 157 -7.49 15.19 -0.88
N LEU A 158 -6.72 14.50 -1.73
CA LEU A 158 -5.41 13.92 -1.39
C LEU A 158 -4.24 14.86 -1.75
N GLN A 159 -4.53 16.08 -2.21
CA GLN A 159 -3.55 17.10 -2.57
C GLN A 159 -3.55 18.25 -1.55
N ASN A 160 -2.37 18.78 -1.24
CA ASN A 160 -2.16 19.90 -0.31
C ASN A 160 -2.83 19.67 1.06
N VAL A 161 -2.78 18.43 1.56
CA VAL A 161 -3.41 18.00 2.80
C VAL A 161 -2.67 18.63 3.98
N PRO A 162 -3.34 19.47 4.81
CA PRO A 162 -2.69 20.11 5.95
C PRO A 162 -2.59 19.16 7.15
N ALA A 163 -1.63 19.41 8.05
CA ALA A 163 -1.39 18.65 9.29
C ALA A 163 -2.62 18.42 10.21
N LYS A 164 -3.68 19.23 10.09
CA LYS A 164 -4.92 19.07 10.85
C LYS A 164 -5.87 18.00 10.29
N LYS A 165 -5.59 17.46 9.11
CA LYS A 165 -6.39 16.42 8.47
C LYS A 165 -5.64 15.09 8.53
N THR A 166 -6.38 14.04 8.85
CA THR A 166 -5.93 12.66 8.73
C THR A 166 -6.60 12.06 7.50
N ILE A 167 -5.84 11.35 6.67
CA ILE A 167 -6.37 10.57 5.55
C ILE A 167 -6.27 9.10 5.93
N THR A 168 -7.39 8.40 6.01
CA THR A 168 -7.43 6.96 6.31
C THR A 168 -7.65 6.19 5.03
N PHE A 169 -6.86 5.16 4.79
CA PHE A 169 -6.99 4.26 3.66
C PHE A 169 -7.47 2.90 4.11
N ARG A 170 -8.37 2.29 3.33
CA ARG A 170 -8.69 0.86 3.46
C ARG A 170 -8.50 0.15 2.14
N LEU A 171 -7.76 -0.96 2.18
CA LEU A 171 -7.63 -1.90 1.07
C LEU A 171 -8.61 -3.05 1.30
N TYR A 172 -9.80 -2.95 0.72
CA TYR A 172 -10.78 -4.03 0.74
C TYR A 172 -10.41 -5.07 -0.31
N ALA A 173 -10.60 -6.35 0.02
CA ALA A 173 -10.38 -7.45 -0.92
C ALA A 173 -11.46 -8.53 -0.75
N TRP A 174 -11.81 -9.20 -1.85
CA TRP A 174 -12.87 -10.21 -1.91
C TRP A 174 -12.62 -11.25 -3.01
N GLY A 175 -13.49 -12.24 -3.11
CA GLY A 175 -13.40 -13.42 -3.97
C GLY A 175 -12.70 -14.60 -3.31
N SER A 176 -12.55 -14.58 -1.99
CA SER A 176 -11.93 -15.66 -1.23
C SER A 176 -12.88 -16.86 -1.17
N LYS A 177 -12.36 -18.09 -1.32
CA LYS A 177 -13.17 -19.31 -1.29
C LYS A 177 -13.69 -19.57 0.12
N GLU A 178 -15.00 -19.69 0.25
CA GLU A 178 -15.65 -20.03 1.51
C GLU A 178 -15.21 -21.41 2.01
N GLY A 179 -15.01 -21.53 3.33
CA GLY A 179 -14.60 -22.78 3.99
C GLY A 179 -13.15 -23.22 3.73
N SER A 180 -12.34 -22.46 2.97
CA SER A 180 -10.92 -22.78 2.76
C SER A 180 -10.02 -22.16 3.84
N GLU A 181 -8.98 -22.87 4.23
CA GLU A 181 -7.89 -22.32 5.06
C GLU A 181 -6.76 -21.69 4.22
N ASN A 182 -6.81 -21.86 2.90
CA ASN A 182 -5.80 -21.37 1.97
C ASN A 182 -6.15 -19.99 1.40
N THR A 183 -6.74 -19.13 2.23
CA THR A 183 -7.37 -17.86 1.85
C THR A 183 -6.48 -16.64 2.07
N ALA A 184 -5.18 -16.85 2.22
CA ALA A 184 -4.31 -15.77 2.64
C ALA A 184 -4.16 -14.68 1.59
N PHE A 185 -4.30 -13.44 2.03
CA PHE A 185 -3.96 -12.22 1.29
C PHE A 185 -2.93 -11.49 2.14
N ARG A 186 -1.83 -11.04 1.54
CA ARG A 186 -0.68 -10.54 2.29
C ARG A 186 -0.10 -9.34 1.59
N ILE A 187 0.24 -8.31 2.36
CA ILE A 187 1.13 -7.24 1.92
C ILE A 187 2.54 -7.75 2.15
N GLY A 188 3.21 -8.15 1.07
CA GLY A 188 4.47 -8.87 1.08
C GLY A 188 4.67 -9.70 -0.20
N LYS A 189 5.84 -10.25 -0.45
CA LYS A 189 7.02 -10.29 0.43
C LYS A 189 7.92 -9.07 0.22
N SER A 190 8.35 -8.44 1.31
CA SER A 190 9.40 -7.40 1.23
C SER A 190 10.75 -8.03 0.90
N THR A 191 11.61 -7.25 0.25
CA THR A 191 13.04 -7.56 0.07
C THR A 191 13.87 -6.37 0.54
N ALA A 192 15.19 -6.52 0.62
CA ALA A 192 16.10 -5.45 1.06
C ALA A 192 15.81 -4.11 0.35
N ASP A 193 15.61 -4.16 -0.97
CA ASP A 193 15.42 -2.97 -1.82
C ASP A 193 13.95 -2.71 -2.21
N ARG A 194 13.00 -3.50 -1.70
CA ARG A 194 11.58 -3.40 -2.10
C ARG A 194 10.66 -3.49 -0.87
N PRO A 195 10.21 -2.34 -0.34
CA PRO A 195 9.15 -2.32 0.65
C PRO A 195 7.85 -2.92 0.07
N ALA A 196 7.06 -3.59 0.90
CA ALA A 196 5.82 -4.23 0.47
C ALA A 196 4.64 -3.26 0.33
N LEU A 197 4.68 -2.13 1.03
CA LEU A 197 3.73 -1.03 0.88
C LEU A 197 4.50 0.28 0.90
N THR A 198 4.27 1.12 -0.11
CA THR A 198 4.82 2.47 -0.19
C THR A 198 3.73 3.46 -0.61
N VAL A 199 3.72 4.62 0.05
CA VAL A 199 2.98 5.79 -0.41
C VAL A 199 3.99 6.84 -0.85
N GLN A 200 3.80 7.34 -2.07
CA GLN A 200 4.71 8.29 -2.71
C GLN A 200 3.99 9.60 -3.02
N GLY A 201 4.73 10.70 -2.97
CA GLY A 201 4.18 12.04 -3.18
C GLY A 201 5.20 13.12 -2.86
N THR A 202 4.72 14.24 -2.34
CA THR A 202 5.54 15.34 -1.83
C THR A 202 5.05 15.74 -0.45
N ALA A 203 5.96 16.12 0.43
CA ALA A 203 5.66 16.72 1.72
C ALA A 203 6.61 17.91 1.96
N TRP A 204 6.10 18.98 2.54
CA TRP A 204 6.86 20.21 2.72
C TRP A 204 6.34 21.03 3.89
N LYS A 205 7.18 21.94 4.41
CA LYS A 205 6.80 22.90 5.44
C LYS A 205 5.97 24.03 4.84
N LYS A 206 4.97 24.48 5.60
CA LYS A 206 4.24 25.74 5.35
C LYS A 206 5.11 26.95 5.54
#